data_AF-A0A523HCV5-F1
#
_entry.id   AF-A0A523HCV5-F1
#
_cell.length_a   1.000
_cell.length_b   1.000
_cell.length_c   1.000
_cell.angle_alpha   90.00
_cell.angle_beta   90.00
_cell.angle_gamma   90.00
#
_symmetry.space_group_name_H-M   'P 1'
#
loop_
_entity.id
_entity.type
_entity.pdbx_description
1 polymer ?
#
loop_
_entity_poly.entity_id
_entity_poly.type
_entity_poly.pdbx_seq_one_letter_code
_entity_poly.pdbx_strand_id
1 'polypeptide(L)'
;MAKRILYVPGLKHYYRISRTKIDLFMTCPRCFYLDVRLGIKRPPGFPFSLNSAVDTLLKAEFDQYRKIQLPHPYIKKSGLNAVPYNHPQLDIWRNNFKGVSFAHEETGFEAFGAIDDLWIDLLTQEIIVVDYKSTSKSDAVSLDADWQIGYKRQMEFYQWLLRKNGLNVANQGWFVYCNGIKDKPEFNDRLDFTVSMLPYVGNDNWVEPTLVEVKKCLDLKLIPPATGNCDYCQYALQYATANDQILFQEKMASFVLK
;
A
#
# COMPACT_ATOMS: atom_id res chain seq x y z
N MET A 1 -17.56 15.53 0.83
CA MET A 1 -16.27 14.90 0.46
C MET A 1 -15.17 15.91 0.67
N ALA A 2 -14.07 15.56 1.35
CA ALA A 2 -12.96 16.48 1.58
C ALA A 2 -12.43 16.99 0.22
N LYS A 3 -12.19 18.32 0.13
CA LYS A 3 -11.67 18.94 -1.10
C LYS A 3 -10.29 18.36 -1.40
N ARG A 4 -10.17 17.76 -2.58
CA ARG A 4 -8.93 17.14 -3.04
C ARG A 4 -7.88 18.23 -3.27
N ILE A 5 -6.71 18.07 -2.65
CA ILE A 5 -5.55 18.94 -2.89
C ILE A 5 -4.76 18.33 -4.05
N LEU A 6 -4.55 19.11 -5.11
CA LEU A 6 -3.71 18.72 -6.25
C LEU A 6 -2.28 19.20 -6.01
N TYR A 7 -1.31 18.44 -6.48
CA TYR A 7 0.08 18.88 -6.40
C TYR A 7 0.31 20.07 -7.34
N VAL A 8 1.13 21.04 -6.93
CA VAL A 8 1.58 22.18 -7.73
C VAL A 8 3.12 22.36 -7.59
N PRO A 9 3.93 22.34 -8.67
CA PRO A 9 5.32 22.76 -8.67
C PRO A 9 5.51 24.08 -7.94
N GLY A 10 6.51 24.11 -7.08
CA GLY A 10 6.83 25.28 -6.26
C GLY A 10 5.94 25.47 -5.04
N LEU A 11 5.19 24.46 -4.60
CA LEU A 11 4.51 24.49 -3.30
C LEU A 11 5.51 24.82 -2.18
N LYS A 12 5.11 25.71 -1.27
CA LYS A 12 5.92 26.15 -0.11
C LYS A 12 5.70 25.28 1.13
N HIS A 13 4.78 24.32 1.07
CA HIS A 13 4.48 23.39 2.14
C HIS A 13 4.59 21.96 1.61
N TYR A 14 4.74 21.00 2.52
CA TYR A 14 4.80 19.59 2.16
C TYR A 14 3.52 19.15 1.44
N TYR A 15 3.69 18.51 0.29
CA TYR A 15 2.57 17.85 -0.38
C TYR A 15 2.40 16.44 0.16
N ARG A 16 1.24 16.17 0.76
CA ARG A 16 0.95 14.87 1.36
C ARG A 16 0.69 13.81 0.28
N ILE A 17 1.51 12.77 0.25
CA ILE A 17 1.45 11.70 -0.76
C ILE A 17 1.37 10.32 -0.11
N SER A 18 0.36 9.53 -0.50
CA SER A 18 0.15 8.20 0.08
C SER A 18 0.98 7.13 -0.61
N ARG A 19 1.27 6.05 0.11
CA ARG A 19 1.81 4.79 -0.43
C ARG A 19 1.09 4.32 -1.69
N THR A 20 -0.24 4.37 -1.72
CA THR A 20 -1.05 4.01 -2.92
C THR A 20 -0.78 4.90 -4.13
N LYS A 21 -0.44 6.18 -3.94
CA LYS A 21 -0.06 7.08 -5.05
C LYS A 21 1.34 6.79 -5.56
N ILE A 22 2.27 6.44 -4.68
CA ILE A 22 3.63 6.04 -5.07
C ILE A 22 3.58 4.72 -5.86
N ASP A 23 2.76 3.76 -5.43
CA ASP A 23 2.58 2.52 -6.19
C ASP A 23 1.85 2.75 -7.54
N LEU A 24 0.93 3.71 -7.60
CA LEU A 24 0.33 4.16 -8.87
C LEU A 24 1.39 4.73 -9.83
N PHE A 25 2.36 5.50 -9.32
CA PHE A 25 3.49 5.99 -10.12
C PHE A 25 4.33 4.83 -10.66
N MET A 26 4.71 3.90 -9.79
CA MET A 26 5.47 2.70 -10.15
C MET A 26 4.74 1.84 -11.20
N THR A 27 3.41 1.86 -11.19
CA THR A 27 2.58 1.14 -12.16
C THR A 27 2.48 1.90 -13.49
N CYS A 28 2.19 3.22 -13.45
CA CYS A 28 2.08 4.06 -14.64
C CYS A 28 2.27 5.55 -14.30
N PRO A 29 3.40 6.16 -14.71
CA PRO A 29 3.66 7.57 -14.50
C PRO A 29 2.59 8.49 -15.09
N ARG A 30 2.03 8.16 -16.27
CA ARG A 30 0.91 8.90 -16.86
C ARG A 30 -0.31 8.92 -15.97
N CYS A 31 -0.79 7.76 -15.53
CA CYS A 31 -1.98 7.70 -14.66
C CYS A 31 -1.75 8.42 -13.34
N PHE A 32 -0.54 8.29 -12.78
CA PHE A 32 -0.16 9.01 -11.58
C PHE A 32 -0.18 10.53 -11.78
N TYR A 33 0.42 11.04 -12.86
CA TYR A 33 0.44 12.47 -13.17
C TYR A 33 -0.99 13.01 -13.40
N LEU A 34 -1.79 12.32 -14.23
CA LEU A 34 -3.19 12.65 -14.47
C LEU A 34 -3.96 12.76 -13.15
N ASP A 35 -3.74 11.79 -12.25
CA ASP A 35 -4.42 11.73 -10.97
C ASP A 35 -3.97 12.87 -10.04
N VAL A 36 -2.68 12.94 -9.73
CA VAL A 36 -2.11 13.81 -8.67
C VAL A 36 -1.98 15.27 -9.10
N ARG A 37 -1.64 15.52 -10.37
CA ARG A 37 -1.46 16.87 -10.92
C ARG A 37 -2.74 17.46 -11.51
N LEU A 38 -3.48 16.66 -12.28
CA LEU A 38 -4.63 17.13 -13.07
C LEU A 38 -6.00 16.73 -12.50
N GLY A 39 -6.03 15.88 -11.46
CA GLY A 39 -7.27 15.45 -10.83
C GLY A 39 -8.03 14.34 -11.55
N ILE A 40 -7.51 13.81 -12.67
CA ILE A 40 -8.13 12.79 -13.51
C ILE A 40 -7.74 11.40 -12.99
N LYS A 41 -8.68 10.74 -12.30
CA LYS A 41 -8.46 9.41 -11.71
C LYS A 41 -8.78 8.30 -12.70
N ARG A 42 -8.11 7.15 -12.51
CA ARG A 42 -8.63 5.87 -13.01
C ARG A 42 -10.03 5.63 -12.41
N PRO A 43 -10.96 5.01 -13.17
CA PRO A 43 -12.19 4.48 -12.59
C PRO A 43 -11.86 3.63 -11.35
N PRO A 44 -12.56 3.85 -10.22
CA PRO A 44 -12.29 3.11 -8.99
C PRO A 44 -12.66 1.64 -9.17
N GLY A 45 -11.94 0.76 -8.48
CA GLY A 45 -12.35 -0.64 -8.31
C GLY A 45 -13.51 -0.79 -7.31
N PHE A 46 -13.98 -2.01 -7.13
CA PHE A 46 -15.00 -2.34 -6.14
C PHE A 46 -14.44 -2.30 -4.71
N PRO A 47 -15.27 -1.93 -3.72
CA PRO A 47 -14.86 -2.00 -2.32
C PRO A 47 -14.74 -3.47 -1.87
N PHE A 48 -13.69 -3.78 -1.12
CA PHE A 48 -13.48 -5.09 -0.50
C PHE A 48 -13.99 -5.11 0.95
N SER A 49 -15.31 -4.98 1.11
CA SER A 49 -15.95 -4.80 2.44
C SER A 49 -15.77 -6.02 3.36
N LEU A 50 -15.87 -7.24 2.83
CA LEU A 50 -15.61 -8.47 3.60
C LEU A 50 -14.16 -8.54 4.07
N ASN A 51 -13.19 -8.23 3.19
CA ASN A 51 -11.79 -8.19 3.54
C ASN A 51 -11.52 -7.15 4.64
N SER A 52 -12.19 -6.00 4.56
CA SER A 52 -12.09 -4.93 5.58
C SER A 52 -12.69 -5.38 6.92
N ALA A 53 -13.75 -6.18 6.90
CA ALA A 53 -14.32 -6.77 8.12
C ALA A 53 -13.36 -7.78 8.77
N VAL A 54 -12.71 -8.65 7.97
CA VAL A 54 -11.68 -9.58 8.46
C VAL A 54 -10.52 -8.82 9.09
N ASP A 55 -10.02 -7.78 8.42
CA ASP A 55 -8.96 -6.91 8.95
C ASP A 55 -9.35 -6.25 10.28
N THR A 56 -10.58 -5.72 10.37
CA THR A 56 -11.10 -5.11 11.61
C THR A 56 -11.15 -6.11 12.76
N LEU A 57 -11.62 -7.34 12.49
CA LEU A 57 -11.71 -8.39 13.49
C LEU A 57 -10.33 -8.88 13.94
N LEU A 58 -9.37 -9.05 13.01
CA LEU A 58 -7.99 -9.37 13.35
C LEU A 58 -7.38 -8.29 14.25
N LYS A 59 -7.54 -7.00 13.91
CA LYS A 59 -7.06 -5.89 14.76
C LYS A 59 -7.63 -6.01 16.17
N ALA A 60 -8.93 -6.20 16.30
CA ALA A 60 -9.58 -6.35 17.60
C ALA A 60 -9.09 -7.59 18.38
N GLU A 61 -8.83 -8.71 17.71
CA GLU A 61 -8.26 -9.92 18.32
C GLU A 61 -6.83 -9.66 18.82
N PHE A 62 -5.94 -9.17 17.95
CA PHE A 62 -4.56 -8.84 18.32
C PHE A 62 -4.47 -7.77 19.42
N ASP A 63 -5.42 -6.83 19.49
CA ASP A 63 -5.52 -5.84 20.56
C ASP A 63 -5.73 -6.45 21.95
N GLN A 64 -6.44 -7.58 22.05
CA GLN A 64 -6.60 -8.30 23.33
C GLN A 64 -5.25 -8.84 23.80
N TYR A 65 -4.48 -9.45 22.90
CA TYR A 65 -3.15 -9.98 23.20
C TYR A 65 -2.13 -8.87 23.50
N ARG A 66 -2.23 -7.72 22.82
CA ARG A 66 -1.42 -6.53 23.11
C ARG A 66 -1.66 -6.02 24.52
N LYS A 67 -2.91 -5.94 24.98
CA LYS A 67 -3.23 -5.43 26.33
C LYS A 67 -2.62 -6.29 27.44
N ILE A 68 -2.63 -7.60 27.26
CA ILE A 68 -2.09 -8.57 28.24
C ILE A 68 -0.61 -8.92 28.00
N GLN A 69 0.01 -8.35 26.96
CA GLN A 69 1.41 -8.59 26.58
C GLN A 69 1.74 -10.08 26.41
N LEU A 70 0.84 -10.84 25.78
CA LEU A 70 1.05 -12.26 25.46
C LEU A 70 1.15 -12.49 23.94
N PRO A 71 1.85 -13.56 23.50
CA PRO A 71 1.91 -13.87 22.09
C PRO A 71 0.56 -14.36 21.59
N HIS A 72 0.13 -13.83 20.44
CA HIS A 72 -1.03 -14.36 19.72
C HIS A 72 -0.79 -15.82 19.29
N PRO A 73 -1.81 -16.70 19.23
CA PRO A 73 -1.66 -18.08 18.79
C PRO A 73 -0.96 -18.24 17.44
N TYR A 74 -1.19 -17.33 16.50
CA TYR A 74 -0.50 -17.32 15.20
C TYR A 74 1.00 -17.07 15.34
N ILE A 75 1.41 -16.15 16.21
CA ILE A 75 2.83 -15.87 16.49
C ILE A 75 3.50 -17.12 17.08
N LYS A 76 2.86 -17.76 18.07
CA LYS A 76 3.37 -19.00 18.69
C LYS A 76 3.52 -20.14 17.68
N LYS A 77 2.50 -20.35 16.85
CA LYS A 77 2.50 -21.41 15.82
C LYS A 77 3.60 -21.20 14.77
N SER A 78 4.00 -19.95 14.53
CA SER A 78 5.12 -19.59 13.64
C SER A 78 6.49 -19.70 14.30
N GLY A 79 6.58 -20.10 15.58
CA GLY A 79 7.85 -20.23 16.30
C GLY A 79 8.52 -18.90 16.63
N LEU A 80 7.81 -17.78 16.51
CA LEU A 80 8.33 -16.45 16.81
C LEU A 80 8.30 -16.18 18.32
N ASN A 81 9.38 -15.58 18.83
CA ASN A 81 9.42 -15.05 20.19
C ASN A 81 9.00 -13.57 20.20
N ALA A 82 7.77 -13.30 19.78
CA ALA A 82 7.26 -11.94 19.64
C ALA A 82 5.91 -11.76 20.33
N VAL A 83 5.55 -10.51 20.60
CA VAL A 83 4.21 -10.11 21.06
C VAL A 83 3.72 -8.91 20.26
N PRO A 84 2.40 -8.67 20.18
CA PRO A 84 1.89 -7.46 19.56
C PRO A 84 2.44 -6.21 20.27
N TYR A 85 3.06 -5.31 19.51
CA TYR A 85 3.82 -4.19 20.04
C TYR A 85 2.89 -3.10 20.56
N ASN A 86 3.16 -2.62 21.76
CA ASN A 86 2.41 -1.52 22.37
C ASN A 86 3.16 -0.20 22.17
N HIS A 87 2.58 0.71 21.39
CA HIS A 87 3.18 2.00 21.09
C HIS A 87 2.12 3.12 21.18
N PRO A 88 2.41 4.27 21.81
CA PRO A 88 1.45 5.36 21.99
C PRO A 88 0.85 5.91 20.69
N GLN A 89 1.58 5.80 19.57
CA GLN A 89 1.12 6.29 18.27
C GLN A 89 0.41 5.23 17.42
N LEU A 90 0.27 3.98 17.88
CA LEU A 90 -0.23 2.88 17.06
C LEU A 90 -1.64 3.17 16.50
N ASP A 91 -2.53 3.75 17.30
CA ASP A 91 -3.88 4.11 16.85
C ASP A 91 -3.88 5.18 15.75
N ILE A 92 -2.92 6.11 15.79
CA ILE A 92 -2.73 7.11 14.74
C ILE A 92 -2.19 6.43 13.47
N TRP A 93 -1.21 5.54 13.64
CA TRP A 93 -0.56 4.83 12.54
C TRP A 93 -1.47 3.85 11.81
N ARG A 94 -2.47 3.29 12.49
CA ARG A 94 -3.52 2.43 11.90
C ARG A 94 -4.64 3.22 11.23
N ASN A 95 -4.73 4.54 11.44
CA ASN A 95 -5.80 5.34 10.85
C ASN A 95 -5.53 5.67 9.38
N ASN A 96 -6.44 5.26 8.48
CA ASN A 96 -6.30 5.45 7.03
C ASN A 96 -6.13 6.90 6.55
N PHE A 97 -6.52 7.90 7.35
CA PHE A 97 -6.39 9.32 7.01
C PHE A 97 -5.16 9.99 7.63
N LYS A 98 -4.57 9.38 8.66
CA LYS A 98 -3.37 9.88 9.33
C LYS A 98 -2.17 9.01 8.95
N GLY A 99 -2.14 7.77 9.44
CA GLY A 99 -1.09 6.81 9.16
C GLY A 99 0.23 7.20 9.81
N VAL A 100 1.26 6.37 9.57
CA VAL A 100 2.65 6.77 9.78
C VAL A 100 2.98 7.80 8.70
N SER A 101 3.63 8.89 9.06
CA SER A 101 4.02 9.92 8.10
C SER A 101 5.47 10.34 8.30
N PHE A 102 6.10 10.78 7.21
CA PHE A 102 7.45 11.32 7.20
C PHE A 102 7.56 12.48 6.22
N ALA A 103 8.13 13.59 6.68
CA ALA A 103 8.43 14.76 5.86
C ALA A 103 9.78 14.55 5.15
N HIS A 104 9.72 14.26 3.86
CA HIS A 104 10.89 14.09 3.00
C HIS A 104 11.31 15.45 2.42
N GLU A 105 12.26 16.10 3.11
CA GLU A 105 12.73 17.47 2.82
C GLU A 105 13.16 17.66 1.36
N GLU A 106 13.92 16.72 0.81
CA GLU A 106 14.48 16.81 -0.55
C GLU A 106 13.40 16.97 -1.62
N THR A 107 12.24 16.31 -1.45
CA THR A 107 11.16 16.36 -2.44
C THR A 107 10.03 17.31 -2.06
N GLY A 108 10.02 17.81 -0.82
CA GLY A 108 8.88 18.55 -0.28
C GLY A 108 7.63 17.69 -0.17
N PHE A 109 7.76 16.38 0.04
CA PHE A 109 6.63 15.48 0.27
C PHE A 109 6.44 15.13 1.74
N GLU A 110 5.19 15.01 2.17
CA GLU A 110 4.86 14.28 3.38
C GLU A 110 4.34 12.90 2.96
N ALA A 111 5.25 11.92 2.94
CA ALA A 111 4.96 10.54 2.60
C ALA A 111 4.19 9.89 3.76
N PHE A 112 3.09 9.18 3.47
CA PHE A 112 2.31 8.53 4.52
C PHE A 112 1.64 7.22 4.11
N GLY A 113 1.29 6.41 5.10
CA GLY A 113 0.52 5.19 4.94
C GLY A 113 0.03 4.62 6.26
N ALA A 114 -1.12 3.93 6.22
CA ALA A 114 -1.66 3.26 7.39
C ALA A 114 -1.22 1.79 7.42
N ILE A 115 -0.69 1.38 8.56
CA ILE A 115 -0.25 0.00 8.82
C ILE A 115 -1.40 -0.81 9.42
N ASP A 116 -1.34 -2.13 9.32
CA ASP A 116 -2.31 -2.99 10.01
C ASP A 116 -1.85 -3.29 11.43
N ASP A 117 -0.62 -3.77 11.60
CA ASP A 117 -0.11 -4.13 12.91
C ASP A 117 1.43 -4.08 13.02
N LEU A 118 1.92 -4.05 14.27
CA LEU A 118 3.32 -4.15 14.64
C LEU A 118 3.48 -5.19 15.75
N TRP A 119 4.50 -6.03 15.63
CA TRP A 119 4.97 -6.90 16.72
C TRP A 119 6.37 -6.47 17.17
N ILE A 120 6.77 -6.88 18.37
CA ILE A 120 8.13 -6.70 18.87
C ILE A 120 8.74 -8.07 19.14
N ASP A 121 9.93 -8.30 18.60
CA ASP A 121 10.74 -9.47 18.94
C ASP A 121 11.31 -9.30 20.35
N LEU A 122 11.08 -10.26 21.23
CA LEU A 122 11.48 -10.17 22.63
C LEU A 122 12.98 -10.38 22.84
N LEU A 123 13.70 -10.96 21.86
CA LEU A 123 15.15 -11.15 21.92
C LEU A 123 15.88 -9.95 21.32
N THR A 124 15.56 -9.60 20.07
CA THR A 124 16.29 -8.53 19.35
C THR A 124 15.77 -7.14 19.66
N GLN A 125 14.57 -7.04 20.24
CA GLN A 125 13.84 -5.78 20.44
C GLN A 125 13.55 -5.03 19.14
N GLU A 126 13.65 -5.71 17.99
CA GLU A 126 13.26 -5.14 16.71
C GLU A 126 11.75 -5.16 16.54
N ILE A 127 11.24 -4.13 15.89
CA ILE A 127 9.84 -4.00 15.50
C ILE A 127 9.63 -4.71 14.17
N ILE A 128 8.64 -5.60 14.15
CA ILE A 128 8.24 -6.38 12.99
C ILE A 128 6.97 -5.76 12.41
N VAL A 129 7.01 -5.40 11.13
CA VAL A 129 5.82 -4.90 10.42
C VAL A 129 4.96 -6.08 10.00
N VAL A 130 3.65 -5.96 10.24
CA VAL A 130 2.67 -7.00 9.94
C VAL A 130 1.53 -6.41 9.13
N ASP A 131 1.16 -7.13 8.08
CA ASP A 131 0.13 -6.70 7.13
C ASP A 131 -0.91 -7.83 6.95
N TYR A 132 -2.19 -7.48 6.99
CA TYR A 132 -3.28 -8.44 6.96
C TYR A 132 -3.82 -8.56 5.54
N LYS A 133 -3.90 -9.79 5.04
CA LYS A 133 -4.44 -10.09 3.72
C LYS A 133 -5.57 -11.09 3.83
N SER A 134 -6.57 -10.93 2.97
CA SER A 134 -7.64 -11.91 2.86
C SER A 134 -8.03 -12.13 1.39
N THR A 135 -8.43 -13.35 1.07
CA THR A 135 -8.88 -13.75 -0.26
C THR A 135 -9.79 -14.99 -0.17
N SER A 136 -10.28 -15.51 -1.28
CA SER A 136 -10.91 -16.84 -1.34
C SER A 136 -10.56 -17.55 -2.66
N LYS A 137 -9.51 -18.37 -2.62
CA LYS A 137 -9.03 -19.18 -3.73
C LYS A 137 -8.84 -20.64 -3.31
N SER A 138 -8.90 -21.55 -4.27
CA SER A 138 -8.78 -22.99 -4.02
C SER A 138 -7.36 -23.40 -3.62
N ASP A 139 -6.35 -22.73 -4.18
CA ASP A 139 -4.94 -23.02 -3.89
C ASP A 139 -4.46 -22.38 -2.58
N ALA A 140 -3.36 -22.89 -2.04
CA ALA A 140 -2.66 -22.26 -0.92
C ALA A 140 -2.26 -20.80 -1.26
N VAL A 141 -2.35 -19.92 -0.27
CA VAL A 141 -1.93 -18.52 -0.41
C VAL A 141 -0.40 -18.42 -0.38
N SER A 142 0.16 -17.61 -1.28
CA SER A 142 1.59 -17.28 -1.34
C SER A 142 1.76 -15.80 -1.71
N LEU A 143 3.01 -15.36 -1.92
CA LEU A 143 3.39 -13.99 -2.31
C LEU A 143 4.07 -13.94 -3.69
N ASP A 144 3.82 -14.94 -4.54
CA ASP A 144 4.57 -15.16 -5.79
C ASP A 144 3.87 -14.66 -7.05
N ALA A 145 2.57 -14.37 -6.98
CA ALA A 145 1.85 -13.89 -8.16
C ALA A 145 2.27 -12.45 -8.51
N ASP A 146 2.35 -12.13 -9.81
CA ASP A 146 2.89 -10.84 -10.29
C ASP A 146 2.21 -9.62 -9.64
N TRP A 147 0.89 -9.67 -9.46
CA TRP A 147 0.12 -8.59 -8.84
C TRP A 147 0.40 -8.40 -7.34
N GLN A 148 1.02 -9.39 -6.67
CA GLN A 148 1.39 -9.32 -5.26
C GLN A 148 2.67 -8.51 -5.02
N ILE A 149 3.34 -8.03 -6.07
CA ILE A 149 4.42 -7.04 -5.94
C ILE A 149 3.98 -5.80 -5.15
N GLY A 150 2.71 -5.39 -5.29
CA GLY A 150 2.14 -4.29 -4.52
C GLY A 150 2.11 -4.55 -3.00
N TYR A 151 2.00 -5.81 -2.58
CA TYR A 151 2.03 -6.19 -1.15
C TYR A 151 3.44 -6.09 -0.59
N LYS A 152 4.44 -6.54 -1.37
CA LYS A 152 5.86 -6.43 -1.01
C LYS A 152 6.28 -4.98 -0.86
N ARG A 153 5.97 -4.14 -1.86
CA ARG A 153 6.20 -2.69 -1.81
C ARG A 153 5.48 -2.02 -0.65
N GLN A 154 4.26 -2.46 -0.33
CA GLN A 154 3.52 -1.94 0.81
C GLN A 154 4.27 -2.20 2.13
N MET A 155 4.71 -3.43 2.36
CA MET A 155 5.49 -3.81 3.54
C MET A 155 6.77 -2.96 3.65
N GLU A 156 7.53 -2.87 2.56
CA GLU A 156 8.80 -2.15 2.50
C GLU A 156 8.62 -0.65 2.76
N PHE A 157 7.58 -0.05 2.18
CA PHE A 157 7.29 1.35 2.40
C PHE A 157 6.93 1.65 3.87
N TYR A 158 6.25 0.73 4.54
CA TYR A 158 5.93 0.88 5.96
C TYR A 158 7.16 0.68 6.85
N GLN A 159 8.03 -0.28 6.52
CA GLN A 159 9.32 -0.44 7.18
C GLN A 159 10.14 0.85 7.09
N TRP A 160 10.23 1.44 5.89
CA TRP A 160 10.90 2.73 5.68
C TRP A 160 10.29 3.85 6.52
N LEU A 161 8.96 4.03 6.48
CA LEU A 161 8.28 5.06 7.25
C LEU A 161 8.56 4.96 8.75
N LEU A 162 8.49 3.74 9.30
CA LEU A 162 8.71 3.49 10.73
C LEU A 162 10.19 3.71 11.11
N ARG A 163 11.15 3.32 10.26
CA ARG A 163 12.57 3.63 10.45
C ARG A 163 12.83 5.13 10.46
N LYS A 164 12.21 5.87 9.55
CA LYS A 164 12.27 7.34 9.51
C LYS A 164 11.63 8.01 10.72
N ASN A 165 10.75 7.29 11.42
CA ASN A 165 10.17 7.69 12.70
C ASN A 165 11.00 7.20 13.92
N GLY A 166 12.23 6.71 13.70
CA GLY A 166 13.19 6.36 14.74
C GLY A 166 13.02 4.96 15.34
N LEU A 167 12.18 4.11 14.76
CA LEU A 167 12.00 2.74 15.25
C LEU A 167 13.12 1.82 14.72
N ASN A 168 13.56 0.90 15.57
CA ASN A 168 14.44 -0.20 15.16
C ASN A 168 13.62 -1.29 14.47
N VAL A 169 13.47 -1.21 13.15
CA VAL A 169 12.55 -2.09 12.39
C VAL A 169 13.31 -3.20 11.67
N ALA A 170 12.93 -4.44 11.94
CA ALA A 170 13.46 -5.62 11.28
C ALA A 170 13.19 -5.60 9.76
N ASN A 171 14.12 -6.13 8.97
CA ASN A 171 13.88 -6.38 7.55
C ASN A 171 12.80 -7.46 7.35
N GLN A 172 12.68 -8.40 8.28
CA GLN A 172 11.64 -9.41 8.22
C GLN A 172 10.29 -8.82 8.67
N GLY A 173 9.31 -8.85 7.78
CA GLY A 173 7.90 -8.62 8.04
C GLY A 173 7.09 -9.91 7.89
N TRP A 174 5.81 -9.85 8.26
CA TRP A 174 4.91 -10.99 8.18
C TRP A 174 3.56 -10.62 7.59
N PHE A 175 3.04 -11.47 6.72
CA PHE A 175 1.66 -11.40 6.29
C PHE A 175 0.81 -12.41 7.05
N VAL A 176 -0.25 -11.93 7.71
CA VAL A 176 -1.32 -12.79 8.23
C VAL A 176 -2.34 -12.93 7.11
N TYR A 177 -2.35 -14.07 6.42
CA TYR A 177 -3.12 -14.27 5.21
C TYR A 177 -4.30 -15.22 5.45
N CYS A 178 -5.52 -14.67 5.46
CA CYS A 178 -6.77 -15.41 5.61
C CYS A 178 -7.32 -15.86 4.24
N ASN A 179 -7.39 -17.16 3.98
CA ASN A 179 -8.02 -17.71 2.78
C ASN A 179 -9.40 -18.28 3.11
N GLY A 180 -10.45 -17.67 2.59
CA GLY A 180 -11.84 -18.08 2.78
C GLY A 180 -12.14 -19.40 2.09
N ILE A 181 -12.66 -20.34 2.86
CA ILE A 181 -13.01 -21.71 2.45
C ILE A 181 -14.37 -21.67 1.76
N LYS A 182 -14.39 -22.00 0.46
CA LYS A 182 -15.59 -21.91 -0.40
C LYS A 182 -16.04 -23.26 -0.98
N ASP A 183 -15.42 -24.35 -0.55
CA ASP A 183 -15.66 -25.73 -0.99
C ASP A 183 -16.38 -26.57 0.06
N LYS A 184 -17.07 -25.92 1.01
CA LYS A 184 -17.94 -26.60 1.98
C LYS A 184 -19.30 -26.96 1.34
N PRO A 185 -19.97 -28.03 1.81
CA PRO A 185 -21.29 -28.41 1.31
C PRO A 185 -22.38 -27.35 1.51
N GLU A 186 -22.26 -26.52 2.55
CA GLU A 186 -23.27 -25.54 2.96
C GLU A 186 -22.61 -24.26 3.49
N PHE A 187 -23.33 -23.13 3.41
CA PHE A 187 -22.85 -21.83 3.88
C PHE A 187 -23.06 -21.60 5.39
N ASN A 188 -24.19 -22.03 5.96
CA ASN A 188 -24.47 -21.95 7.40
C ASN A 188 -24.19 -20.58 8.05
N ASP A 189 -24.50 -19.50 7.32
CA ASP A 189 -24.29 -18.09 7.72
C ASP A 189 -22.85 -17.79 8.20
N ARG A 190 -21.87 -18.56 7.69
CA ARG A 190 -20.49 -18.53 8.16
C ARG A 190 -19.52 -18.73 7.00
N LEU A 191 -18.55 -17.83 6.90
CA LEU A 191 -17.38 -18.02 6.06
C LEU A 191 -16.20 -18.43 6.94
N ASP A 192 -15.71 -19.66 6.74
CA ASP A 192 -14.53 -20.15 7.42
C ASP A 192 -13.25 -19.78 6.70
N PHE A 193 -12.14 -19.67 7.44
CA PHE A 193 -10.85 -19.28 6.89
C PHE A 193 -9.75 -20.24 7.33
N THR A 194 -8.84 -20.54 6.41
CA THR A 194 -7.50 -21.02 6.74
C THR A 194 -6.56 -19.83 6.83
N VAL A 195 -5.79 -19.72 7.91
CA VAL A 195 -4.82 -18.63 8.09
C VAL A 195 -3.40 -19.15 7.87
N SER A 196 -2.67 -18.47 7.01
CA SER A 196 -1.26 -18.72 6.73
C SER A 196 -0.40 -17.55 7.21
N MET A 197 0.71 -17.87 7.85
CA MET A 197 1.70 -16.91 8.32
C MET A 197 2.86 -16.92 7.32
N LEU A 198 2.95 -15.86 6.50
CA LEU A 198 3.92 -15.81 5.41
C LEU A 198 5.03 -14.82 5.77
N PRO A 199 6.28 -15.28 6.01
CA PRO A 199 7.40 -14.38 6.25
C PRO A 199 7.81 -13.69 4.94
N TYR A 200 8.28 -12.45 5.06
CA TYR A 200 8.84 -11.70 3.94
C TYR A 200 10.02 -10.86 4.41
N VAL A 201 11.17 -10.99 3.75
CA VAL A 201 12.33 -10.12 4.01
C VAL A 201 12.25 -8.94 3.04
N GLY A 202 11.89 -7.77 3.58
CA GLY A 202 11.74 -6.54 2.82
C GLY A 202 13.07 -5.84 2.54
N ASN A 203 13.07 -5.07 1.46
CA ASN A 203 14.13 -4.15 1.08
C ASN A 203 13.51 -2.82 0.63
N ASP A 204 13.69 -1.78 1.44
CA ASP A 204 13.12 -0.45 1.21
C ASP A 204 14.05 0.52 0.48
N ASN A 205 15.19 0.05 -0.04
CA ASN A 205 16.15 0.89 -0.78
C ASN A 205 15.54 1.55 -2.04
N TRP A 206 14.41 1.04 -2.54
CA TRP A 206 13.71 1.65 -3.66
C TRP A 206 12.93 2.91 -3.29
N VAL A 207 12.59 3.12 -2.01
CA VAL A 207 11.62 4.17 -1.60
C VAL A 207 12.17 5.57 -1.86
N GLU A 208 13.37 5.89 -1.34
CA GLU A 208 13.99 7.20 -1.49
C GLU A 208 14.19 7.63 -2.96
N PRO A 209 14.87 6.84 -3.81
CA PRO A 209 15.03 7.22 -5.22
C PRO A 209 13.68 7.33 -5.94
N THR A 210 12.69 6.51 -5.56
CA THR A 210 11.35 6.61 -6.14
C THR A 210 10.67 7.92 -5.76
N LEU A 211 10.80 8.41 -4.52
CA LEU A 211 10.24 9.71 -4.13
C LEU A 211 10.81 10.85 -4.96
N VAL A 212 12.12 10.80 -5.27
CA VAL A 212 12.77 11.77 -6.17
C VAL A 212 12.21 11.69 -7.59
N GLU A 213 12.05 10.49 -8.15
CA GLU A 213 11.46 10.31 -9.48
C GLU A 213 9.98 10.72 -9.55
N VAL A 214 9.23 10.48 -8.48
CA VAL A 214 7.86 10.98 -8.31
C VAL A 214 7.82 12.51 -8.39
N LYS A 215 8.73 13.19 -7.70
CA LYS A 215 8.84 14.66 -7.74
C LYS A 215 9.15 15.17 -9.14
N LYS A 216 10.16 14.60 -9.80
CA LYS A 216 10.53 14.94 -11.18
C LYS A 216 9.35 14.78 -12.12
N CYS A 217 8.61 13.67 -12.01
CA CYS A 217 7.42 13.39 -12.81
C CYS A 217 6.35 14.47 -12.64
N LEU A 218 6.05 14.88 -11.40
CA LEU A 218 5.02 15.89 -11.13
C LEU A 218 5.42 17.32 -11.53
N ASP A 219 6.72 17.60 -11.62
CA ASP A 219 7.25 18.89 -12.06
C ASP A 219 7.35 19.02 -13.59
N LEU A 220 7.13 17.93 -14.34
CA LEU A 220 7.05 18.00 -15.80
C LEU A 220 5.97 18.98 -16.22
N LYS A 221 6.26 19.77 -17.27
CA LYS A 221 5.25 20.63 -17.91
C LYS A 221 4.23 19.83 -18.71
N LEU A 222 4.63 18.64 -19.15
CA LEU A 222 3.91 17.83 -20.11
C LEU A 222 3.59 16.47 -19.53
N ILE A 223 2.46 15.89 -19.94
CA ILE A 223 2.00 14.60 -19.41
C ILE A 223 3.01 13.50 -19.79
N PRO A 224 3.53 12.72 -18.83
CA PRO A 224 4.52 11.67 -19.12
C PRO A 224 3.95 10.53 -19.97
N PRO A 225 4.82 9.72 -20.61
CA PRO A 225 4.39 8.53 -21.33
C PRO A 225 3.69 7.52 -20.40
N ALA A 226 2.78 6.74 -20.97
CA ALA A 226 2.19 5.60 -20.28
C ALA A 226 3.17 4.44 -20.24
N THR A 227 3.06 3.59 -19.23
CA THR A 227 3.63 2.25 -19.26
C THR A 227 2.92 1.42 -20.34
N GLY A 228 3.66 0.64 -21.14
CA GLY A 228 3.11 -0.08 -22.30
C GLY A 228 1.95 -1.03 -21.99
N ASN A 229 1.96 -1.65 -20.80
CA ASN A 229 0.96 -2.64 -20.36
C ASN A 229 -0.08 -2.03 -19.41
N CYS A 230 -0.39 -0.74 -19.52
CA CYS A 230 -1.38 -0.10 -18.66
C CYS A 230 -2.79 -0.19 -19.27
N ASP A 231 -3.62 -1.11 -18.77
CA ASP A 231 -4.99 -1.35 -19.24
C ASP A 231 -5.83 -0.06 -19.31
N TYR A 232 -5.70 0.84 -18.33
CA TYR A 232 -6.44 2.11 -18.31
C TYR A 232 -6.00 3.06 -19.43
N CYS A 233 -4.70 3.11 -19.73
CA CYS A 233 -4.20 3.93 -20.83
C CYS A 233 -4.58 3.33 -22.18
N GLN A 234 -4.56 2.00 -22.29
CA GLN A 234 -5.00 1.29 -23.50
C GLN A 234 -6.50 1.50 -23.74
N TYR A 235 -7.33 1.36 -22.71
CA TYR A 235 -8.76 1.64 -22.80
C TYR A 235 -9.04 3.08 -23.25
N ALA A 236 -8.39 4.07 -22.64
CA ALA A 236 -8.55 5.47 -23.02
C ALA A 236 -8.13 5.71 -24.49
N LEU A 237 -7.04 5.07 -24.93
CA LEU A 237 -6.58 5.13 -26.31
C LEU A 237 -7.62 4.53 -27.27
N GLN A 238 -8.10 3.32 -27.00
CA GLN A 238 -9.12 2.65 -27.81
C GLN A 238 -10.41 3.48 -27.89
N TYR A 239 -10.86 4.04 -26.77
CA TYR A 239 -12.04 4.90 -26.71
C TYR A 239 -11.90 6.12 -27.62
N ALA A 240 -10.77 6.83 -27.55
CA ALA A 240 -10.57 8.02 -28.38
C ALA A 240 -10.48 7.68 -29.87
N THR A 241 -9.73 6.61 -30.22
CA THR A 241 -9.64 6.11 -31.59
C THR A 241 -11.02 5.77 -32.15
N ALA A 242 -11.89 5.15 -31.36
CA ALA A 242 -13.26 4.84 -31.78
C ALA A 242 -14.17 6.07 -32.00
N ASN A 243 -13.75 7.25 -31.53
CA ASN A 243 -14.49 8.51 -31.68
C ASN A 243 -13.78 9.51 -32.61
N ASP A 244 -12.87 9.02 -33.48
CA ASP A 244 -12.03 9.84 -34.36
C ASP A 244 -11.24 10.95 -33.62
N GLN A 245 -11.06 10.77 -32.31
CA GLN A 245 -10.23 11.64 -31.50
C GLN A 245 -8.81 11.09 -31.56
N ILE A 246 -7.92 11.85 -32.21
CA ILE A 246 -6.49 11.59 -32.10
C ILE A 246 -6.07 11.95 -30.68
N LEU A 247 -6.02 10.95 -29.79
CA LEU A 247 -5.16 11.05 -28.61
C LEU A 247 -3.74 11.05 -29.15
N PHE A 248 -3.19 12.25 -29.34
CA PHE A 248 -1.82 12.45 -29.80
C PHE A 248 -0.85 11.76 -28.84
N GLN A 249 -0.55 10.49 -29.10
CA GLN A 249 0.70 9.90 -28.70
C GLN A 249 1.75 10.33 -29.74
N GLU A 250 1.93 11.65 -29.85
CA GLU A 250 2.96 12.19 -30.71
C GLU A 250 4.31 11.85 -30.05
N LYS A 251 4.98 10.86 -30.65
CA LYS A 251 6.43 10.63 -30.59
C LYS A 251 7.12 11.19 -29.34
N MET A 252 7.32 10.37 -28.31
CA MET A 252 8.34 10.59 -27.25
C MET A 252 8.34 11.95 -26.50
N ALA A 253 7.36 12.83 -26.66
CA ALA A 253 7.23 14.07 -25.88
C ALA A 253 5.78 14.58 -26.00
N SER A 254 4.83 14.02 -25.24
CA SER A 254 4.21 14.66 -24.08
C SER A 254 3.26 15.84 -24.41
N PHE A 255 2.02 15.80 -23.88
CA PHE A 255 0.93 16.75 -24.15
C PHE A 255 1.16 18.13 -23.50
N VAL A 256 1.01 19.22 -24.27
CA VAL A 256 0.96 20.61 -23.77
C VAL A 256 -0.50 20.96 -23.44
N LEU A 257 -0.80 21.33 -22.20
CA LEU A 257 -2.04 22.05 -21.87
C LEU A 257 -1.79 23.55 -22.05
N LYS A 258 -2.61 24.21 -22.85
CA LYS A 258 -2.73 25.68 -22.84
C LYS A 258 -3.44 26.13 -21.57
#